data_AF-A0A1I1BQZ2-F1
#
_entry.id   AF-A0A1I1BQZ2-F1
#
_cell.length_a   1.000
_cell.length_b   1.000
_cell.length_c   1.000
_cell.angle_alpha   90.00
_cell.angle_beta   90.00
_cell.angle_gamma   90.00
#
_symmetry.space_group_name_H-M   'P 1'
#
loop_
_entity.id
_entity.type
_entity.pdbx_description
1 polymer ?
#
loop_
_entity_poly.entity_id
_entity_poly.type
_entity_poly.pdbx_seq_one_letter_code
_entity_poly.pdbx_strand_id
1 'polypeptide(L)' 'MTQERRRAVFETILKKTEERGDKFEDDPGFRASVEEWITGTIEISDLWERYRALCRMRQSAKAVIRSKLK' A
#
# COMPACT_ATOMS: atom_id res chain seq x y z
N MET A 1 -10.09 -4.57 -15.98
CA MET A 1 -10.97 -4.66 -14.77
C MET A 1 -11.78 -3.39 -14.68
N THR A 2 -13.04 -3.44 -14.22
CA THR A 2 -13.84 -2.25 -13.93
C THR A 2 -13.47 -1.66 -12.57
N GLN A 3 -13.72 -0.36 -12.38
CA GLN A 3 -13.49 0.35 -11.11
C GLN A 3 -14.20 -0.33 -9.92
N GLU A 4 -15.44 -0.77 -10.10
CA GLU A 4 -16.21 -1.49 -9.08
C GLU A 4 -15.53 -2.79 -8.64
N ARG A 5 -14.94 -3.53 -9.59
CA ARG A 5 -14.22 -4.76 -9.26
C ARG A 5 -12.91 -4.46 -8.52
N ARG A 6 -12.22 -3.36 -8.87
CA ARG A 6 -11.00 -2.93 -8.17
C ARG A 6 -11.32 -2.52 -6.72
N ARG A 7 -12.43 -1.81 -6.52
CA ARG A 7 -12.93 -1.42 -5.19
C ARG A 7 -13.30 -2.64 -4.35
N ALA A 8 -14.04 -3.60 -4.90
CA ALA A 8 -14.39 -4.83 -4.19
C ALA A 8 -13.16 -5.64 -3.75
N VAL A 9 -12.10 -5.67 -4.56
CA VAL A 9 -10.83 -6.30 -4.19
C VAL A 9 -10.17 -5.56 -3.03
N PHE A 10 -10.10 -4.24 -3.08
CA PHE A 10 -9.54 -3.43 -1.99
C PHE A 10 -10.30 -3.60 -0.67
N GLU A 11 -11.64 -3.55 -0.71
CA GLU A 11 -12.49 -3.78 0.47
C GLU A 11 -12.33 -5.18 1.06
N THR A 12 -12.17 -6.20 0.20
CA THR A 12 -11.92 -7.58 0.65
C THR A 12 -10.57 -7.70 1.37
N ILE A 13 -9.54 -7.00 0.88
CA ILE A 13 -8.22 -6.98 1.51
C ILE A 13 -8.30 -6.26 2.86
N LEU A 14 -8.92 -5.08 2.90
CA LEU A 14 -9.15 -4.32 4.14
C LEU A 14 -9.84 -5.17 5.20
N LYS A 15 -10.96 -5.80 4.83
CA LYS A 15 -11.72 -6.66 5.74
C LYS A 15 -10.87 -7.82 6.24
N LYS A 16 -10.11 -8.50 5.36
CA LYS A 16 -9.22 -9.59 5.78
C LYS A 16 -8.10 -9.14 6.70
N THR A 17 -7.57 -7.94 6.52
CA THR A 17 -6.55 -7.37 7.39
C THR A 17 -7.11 -7.02 8.76
N GLU A 18 -8.30 -6.42 8.80
CA GLU A 18 -9.04 -6.14 10.04
C GLU A 18 -9.41 -7.44 10.79
N GLU A 19 -9.91 -8.46 10.10
CA GLU A 19 -10.23 -9.78 10.67
C GLU A 19 -9.00 -10.48 11.27
N ARG A 20 -7.80 -10.18 10.76
CA ARG A 20 -6.53 -10.70 11.30
C ARG A 20 -6.00 -9.88 12.48
N GLY A 21 -6.62 -8.74 12.79
CA GLY A 21 -6.15 -7.81 13.81
C GLY A 21 -4.86 -7.09 13.41
N ASP A 22 -4.45 -7.18 12.15
CA ASP A 22 -3.32 -6.43 11.61
C ASP A 22 -3.79 -5.02 11.27
N LYS A 23 -2.93 -4.02 11.55
CA LYS A 23 -3.22 -2.66 11.10
C LYS A 23 -2.95 -2.60 9.60
N PHE A 24 -4.00 -2.31 8.84
CA PHE A 24 -3.83 -1.98 7.43
C PHE A 24 -2.90 -0.77 7.29
N GLU A 25 -2.06 -0.80 6.26
CA GLU A 25 -1.07 0.23 5.97
C GLU A 25 -1.78 1.58 5.77
N ASP A 26 -1.68 2.48 6.76
CA ASP A 26 -2.32 3.81 6.75
C ASP A 26 -1.50 4.88 6.03
N ASP A 27 -0.54 4.47 5.20
CA ASP A 27 0.32 5.42 4.52
C ASP A 27 -0.50 6.26 3.52
N PRO A 28 -0.44 7.61 3.62
CA PRO A 28 -1.20 8.46 2.72
C PRO A 28 -0.75 8.31 1.25
N GLY A 29 0.53 8.00 1.00
CA GLY A 29 1.03 7.74 -0.35
C GLY A 29 0.56 6.40 -0.92
N PHE A 30 0.43 5.39 -0.06
CA PHE A 30 -0.18 4.11 -0.46
C PHE A 30 -1.68 4.27 -0.75
N ARG A 31 -2.44 4.95 0.12
CA ARG A 31 -3.87 5.23 -0.12
C ARG A 31 -4.10 5.98 -1.42
N ALA A 32 -3.33 7.04 -1.69
CA ALA A 32 -3.44 7.79 -2.94
C ALA A 32 -3.20 6.89 -4.17
N SER A 33 -2.18 6.04 -4.11
CA SER A 33 -1.89 5.09 -5.21
C SER A 33 -3.01 4.06 -5.40
N VAL A 34 -3.63 3.58 -4.32
CA VAL A 34 -4.79 2.69 -4.39
C VAL A 34 -5.98 3.39 -5.04
N GLU A 35 -6.25 4.65 -4.70
CA GLU A 35 -7.32 5.42 -5.32
C GLU A 35 -7.08 5.62 -6.83
N GLU A 36 -5.84 5.98 -7.23
CA GLU A 36 -5.45 6.07 -8.64
C GLU A 36 -5.64 4.74 -9.39
N TRP A 37 -5.40 3.60 -8.73
CA TRP A 37 -5.66 2.29 -9.31
C TRP A 37 -7.16 2.02 -9.44
N ILE A 38 -7.96 2.36 -8.43
CA ILE A 38 -9.41 2.19 -8.44
C ILE A 38 -10.04 3.02 -9.57
N THR A 39 -9.64 4.29 -9.73
CA THR A 39 -10.12 5.17 -10.80
C THR A 39 -9.64 4.76 -12.19
N GLY A 40 -8.62 3.90 -12.26
CA GLY A 40 -8.02 3.48 -13.53
C GLY A 40 -7.02 4.46 -14.12
N THR A 41 -6.55 5.41 -13.30
CA THR A 41 -5.42 6.27 -13.63
C THR A 41 -4.12 5.46 -13.75
N ILE A 42 -3.97 4.41 -12.94
CA ILE A 42 -2.83 3.50 -12.98
C ILE A 42 -3.26 2.03 -13.05
N GLU A 43 -2.36 1.18 -13.52
CA GLU A 43 -2.53 -0.27 -13.52
C GLU A 43 -2.08 -0.89 -12.19
N ILE A 44 -2.46 -2.14 -11.96
CA ILE A 44 -2.11 -2.86 -10.73
C ILE A 44 -0.58 -3.03 -10.60
N SER A 45 0.13 -3.16 -11.73
CA SER A 45 1.60 -3.20 -11.80
C SER A 45 2.25 -1.97 -11.19
N ASP A 46 1.73 -0.78 -11.51
CA ASP A 46 2.22 0.50 -11.02
C ASP A 46 1.96 0.64 -9.51
N LEU A 47 0.80 0.18 -9.04
CA LEU A 47 0.49 0.14 -7.61
C LEU A 47 1.51 -0.73 -6.85
N TRP A 48 1.85 -1.91 -7.38
CA TRP A 48 2.86 -2.78 -6.79
C TRP A 48 4.26 -2.17 -6.82
N GLU A 49 4.63 -1.49 -7.90
CA GLU A 49 5.92 -0.82 -8.01
C GLU A 49 6.04 0.32 -6.97
N ARG A 50 5.02 1.18 -6.89
CA ARG A 50 4.96 2.26 -5.89
C ARG A 50 4.99 1.72 -4.46
N TYR A 51 4.25 0.64 -4.19
CA TYR A 51 4.28 -0.01 -2.87
C TYR A 51 5.67 -0.58 -2.54
N ARG A 52 6.33 -1.25 -3.50
CA ARG A 52 7.70 -1.75 -3.32
C ARG A 52 8.69 -0.61 -3.10
N ALA A 53 8.55 0.50 -3.81
CA ALA A 53 9.38 1.68 -3.62
C ALA A 53 9.21 2.27 -2.21
N LEU A 54 7.96 2.40 -1.73
CA LEU A 54 7.65 2.82 -0.35
C LEU A 54 8.26 1.86 0.68
N CYS A 55 8.11 0.55 0.51
CA CYS A 55 8.73 -0.44 1.39
C CYS A 55 10.27 -0.33 1.39
N ARG A 56 10.90 -0.14 0.22
CA ARG A 56 12.35 0.06 0.12
C ARG A 56 12.79 1.33 0.85
N MET A 57 12.12 2.46 0.59
CA MET A 57 12.40 3.73 1.26
C MET A 57 12.29 3.60 2.78
N ARG A 58 11.26 2.90 3.29
CA ARG A 58 11.05 2.65 4.71
C ARG A 58 12.07 1.69 5.31
N GLN A 59 12.54 0.69 4.56
CA GLN A 59 13.63 -0.19 5.01
C GLN A 59 14.94 0.58 5.13
N SER A 60 15.27 1.44 4.18
CA SER A 60 16.43 2.34 4.28
C SER A 60 16.28 3.35 5.43
N ALA A 61 15.08 3.89 5.67
CA ALA A 61 14.82 4.80 6.79
C ALA A 61 14.93 4.09 8.16
N LYS A 62 14.39 2.87 8.30
CA LYS A 62 14.58 2.03 9.50
C LYS A 62 16.04 1.64 9.72
N ALA A 63 16.80 1.36 8.66
CA ALA A 63 18.22 1.07 8.75
C ALA A 63 19.03 2.27 9.26
N VAL A 64 18.69 3.49 8.82
CA VAL A 64 19.30 4.74 9.31
C VAL A 64 18.98 4.99 10.78
N ILE A 65 17.73 4.75 11.22
CA ILE A 65 17.35 4.93 12.63
C ILE A 65 18.03 3.89 13.54
N ARG A 66 18.18 2.64 13.07
CA ARG A 66 18.90 1.58 13.81
C ARG A 66 20.41 1.83 13.87
N SER A 67 20.97 2.54 12.89
CA SER A 67 22.38 2.95 12.84
C SER A 67 22.71 4.15 13.72
N LYS A 68 21.73 4.98 14.11
CA LYS A 68 21.93 6.13 15.01
C LYS A 68 21.73 5.79 16.50
N LEU A 69 21.49 4.52 16.82
CA LEU A 69 21.28 3.98 18.17
C LEU A 69 22.41 3.00 18.58
N LYS A 70 23.59 3.16 17.98
CA LYS A 70 24.83 2.47 18.36
C LYS A 70 25.88 3.48 18.80
#